data_AF-A0A952WM08-F1
#
_entry.id   AF-A0A952WM08-F1
#
_cell.length_a   1.000
_cell.length_b   1.000
_cell.length_c   1.000
_cell.angle_alpha   90.00
_cell.angle_beta   90.00
_cell.angle_gamma   90.00
#
_symmetry.space_group_name_H-M   'P 1'
#
loop_
_entity.id
_entity.type
_entity.pdbx_description
1 polymer ?
#
loop_
_entity_poly.entity_id
_entity_poly.type
_entity_poly.pdbx_seq_one_letter_code
_entity_poly.pdbx_strand_id
1 'polypeptide(L)'
;MKSIELFAGAGGLAIATANAGFDHEAVLEWNENACATIRRNKAAGMPHVRDWEVVEGDVSDYNFKRHAGSVEFVSGGPPCQPFSIGGKHRGVDDARNMFPHAVRAVREIQPKAFLFENVKGLLRKSFANYYTHIIHQLEYPEIVRRGDEEWTNHHARLEKAVTSGKAKGLRYNVSLLAAS
;
A
#
# COMPACT_ATOMS: atom_id res chain seq x y z
N MET A 1 13.48 4.00 -12.43
CA MET A 1 12.11 4.55 -12.27
C MET A 1 11.98 5.01 -10.84
N LYS A 2 11.44 6.21 -10.61
CA LYS A 2 11.31 6.77 -9.26
C LYS A 2 10.23 6.04 -8.47
N SER A 3 10.51 5.72 -7.22
CA SER A 3 9.64 4.92 -6.37
C SER A 3 9.52 5.44 -4.94
N ILE A 4 8.50 4.95 -4.24
CA ILE A 4 8.35 5.10 -2.79
C ILE A 4 7.97 3.75 -2.18
N GLU A 5 8.58 3.43 -1.04
CA GLU A 5 8.18 2.30 -0.21
C GLU A 5 7.35 2.79 0.99
N LEU A 6 6.18 2.18 1.19
CA LEU A 6 5.34 2.36 2.36
C LEU A 6 5.52 1.17 3.31
N PHE A 7 5.40 1.40 4.61
CA PHE A 7 5.48 0.32 5.62
C PHE A 7 6.79 -0.47 5.47
N ALA A 8 7.91 0.26 5.35
CA ALA A 8 9.18 -0.31 4.89
C ALA A 8 9.75 -1.38 5.83
N GLY A 9 9.35 -1.39 7.11
CA GLY A 9 9.97 -2.22 8.13
C GLY A 9 11.48 -1.99 8.14
N ALA A 10 12.27 -3.07 8.22
CA ALA A 10 13.73 -2.98 8.14
C ALA A 10 14.27 -2.72 6.71
N GLY A 11 13.39 -2.56 5.71
CA GLY A 11 13.74 -2.23 4.32
C GLY A 11 13.87 -3.43 3.37
N GLY A 12 13.41 -4.63 3.72
CA GLY A 12 13.61 -5.83 2.91
C GLY A 12 13.02 -5.74 1.49
N LEU A 13 11.75 -5.34 1.37
CA LEU A 13 11.07 -5.17 0.08
C LEU A 13 11.63 -3.96 -0.68
N ALA A 14 11.93 -2.85 0.01
CA ALA A 14 12.61 -1.69 -0.56
C ALA A 14 13.96 -2.06 -1.20
N ILE A 15 14.78 -2.89 -0.53
CA ILE A 15 16.08 -3.36 -1.07
C ILE A 15 15.83 -4.24 -2.30
N ALA A 16 14.87 -5.16 -2.24
CA ALA A 16 14.57 -6.06 -3.35
C ALA A 16 14.12 -5.29 -4.61
N THR A 17 13.23 -4.31 -4.45
CA THR A 17 12.76 -3.45 -5.53
C THR A 17 13.86 -2.52 -6.03
N ALA A 18 14.72 -2.01 -5.15
CA ALA A 18 15.88 -1.23 -5.57
C ALA A 18 16.87 -2.03 -6.43
N ASN A 19 17.14 -3.29 -6.04
CA ASN A 19 17.94 -4.22 -6.83
C ASN A 19 17.30 -4.55 -8.20
N ALA A 20 15.98 -4.42 -8.32
CA ALA A 20 15.26 -4.56 -9.59
C ALA A 20 15.29 -3.28 -10.46
N GLY A 21 15.98 -2.21 -10.04
CA GLY A 21 16.15 -0.98 -10.80
C GLY A 21 15.20 0.17 -10.45
N PHE A 22 14.47 0.06 -9.34
CA PHE A 22 13.69 1.17 -8.79
C PHE A 22 14.55 2.07 -7.90
N ASP A 23 14.27 3.38 -7.91
CA ASP A 23 15.02 4.39 -7.17
C ASP A 23 14.11 5.06 -6.16
N HIS A 24 14.24 4.68 -4.88
CA HIS A 24 13.35 5.15 -3.83
C HIS A 24 13.69 6.57 -3.40
N GLU A 25 12.79 7.50 -3.72
CA GLU A 25 12.89 8.87 -3.23
C GLU A 25 12.63 8.93 -1.71
N ALA A 26 11.71 8.09 -1.23
CA ALA A 26 11.38 7.99 0.19
C ALA A 26 11.03 6.55 0.59
N VAL A 27 11.38 6.20 1.82
CA VAL A 27 10.91 4.99 2.51
C VAL A 27 10.21 5.42 3.80
N LEU A 28 8.94 5.07 3.94
CA LEU A 28 8.09 5.48 5.06
C LEU A 28 7.95 4.33 6.06
N GLU A 29 8.25 4.62 7.31
CA GLU A 29 8.17 3.64 8.41
C GLU A 29 7.92 4.38 9.73
N TRP A 30 7.00 3.87 10.56
CA TRP A 30 6.67 4.50 11.85
C TRP A 30 7.46 3.92 13.03
N ASN A 31 8.02 2.71 12.89
CA ASN A 31 8.72 2.04 13.97
C ASN A 31 10.17 2.55 14.05
N GLU A 32 10.50 3.15 15.19
CA GLU A 32 11.82 3.74 15.45
C GLU A 32 12.97 2.74 15.20
N ASN A 33 12.85 1.49 15.68
CA ASN A 33 13.90 0.47 15.51
C ASN A 33 14.09 0.07 14.04
N ALA A 34 13.01 0.00 13.29
CA ALA A 34 13.02 -0.28 11.86
C ALA A 34 13.70 0.87 11.10
N CYS A 35 13.34 2.12 11.41
CA CYS A 35 14.00 3.31 10.88
C CYS A 35 15.49 3.35 11.23
N ALA A 36 15.86 3.05 12.47
CA ALA A 36 17.25 2.96 12.92
C ALA A 36 18.03 1.91 12.13
N THR A 37 17.41 0.77 11.81
CA THR A 37 18.01 -0.28 10.97
C THR A 37 18.29 0.23 9.55
N ILE A 38 17.33 0.92 8.92
CA ILE A 38 17.52 1.50 7.58
C ILE A 38 18.63 2.57 7.61
N ARG A 39 18.62 3.47 8.60
CA ARG A 39 19.65 4.51 8.77
C ARG A 39 21.04 3.91 8.98
N ARG A 40 21.15 2.80 9.72
CA ARG A 40 22.41 2.07 9.89
C ARG A 40 22.93 1.52 8.56
N ASN A 41 22.05 0.92 7.74
CA ASN A 41 22.43 0.42 6.41
C ASN A 41 22.84 1.56 5.47
N LYS A 42 22.15 2.70 5.53
CA LYS A 42 22.52 3.94 4.82
C LYS A 42 23.92 4.42 5.23
N ALA A 43 24.19 4.51 6.54
CA ALA A 43 25.48 4.94 7.08
C ALA A 43 26.63 3.97 6.76
N ALA A 44 26.33 2.68 6.62
CA ALA A 44 27.28 1.66 6.17
C ALA A 44 27.57 1.75 4.65
N GLY A 45 26.93 2.65 3.92
CA GLY A 45 27.14 2.83 2.48
C GLY A 45 26.57 1.68 1.64
N MET A 46 25.54 0.99 2.14
CA MET A 46 24.95 -0.13 1.40
C MET A 46 24.41 0.35 0.04
N PRO A 47 24.69 -0.36 -1.07
CA PRO A 47 24.22 0.00 -2.39
C PRO A 47 22.72 0.24 -2.43
N HIS A 48 22.30 1.22 -3.23
CA HIS A 48 20.92 1.68 -3.40
C HIS A 48 20.26 2.33 -2.17
N VAL A 49 20.64 1.96 -0.94
CA VAL A 49 20.05 2.49 0.30
C VAL A 49 20.58 3.87 0.68
N ARG A 50 21.81 4.19 0.25
CA ARG A 50 22.52 5.42 0.64
C ARG A 50 21.72 6.69 0.36
N ASP A 51 20.89 6.72 -0.67
CA ASP A 51 20.23 7.94 -1.14
C ASP A 51 18.77 8.05 -0.69
N TRP A 52 18.24 7.06 0.03
CA TRP A 52 16.84 7.08 0.51
C TRP A 52 16.58 8.17 1.54
N GLU A 53 15.47 8.91 1.38
CA GLU A 53 14.85 9.69 2.46
C GLU A 53 14.14 8.73 3.41
N VAL A 54 14.64 8.57 4.64
CA VAL A 54 13.98 7.77 5.68
C VAL A 54 12.95 8.65 6.39
N VAL A 55 11.69 8.48 6.04
CA VAL A 55 10.56 9.22 6.63
C VAL A 55 10.05 8.42 7.81
N GLU A 56 10.44 8.84 9.02
CA GLU A 56 9.94 8.27 10.26
C GLU A 56 8.61 8.92 10.65
N GLY A 57 7.51 8.18 10.56
CA GLY A 57 6.18 8.70 10.87
C GLY A 57 5.03 7.84 10.36
N ASP A 58 3.82 8.26 10.69
CA ASP A 58 2.60 7.55 10.28
C ASP A 58 2.27 7.83 8.80
N VAL A 59 2.00 6.77 8.06
CA VAL A 59 1.63 6.82 6.63
C VAL A 59 0.32 7.59 6.41
N SER A 60 -0.54 7.68 7.42
CA SER A 60 -1.79 8.44 7.40
C SER A 60 -1.59 9.97 7.38
N ASP A 61 -0.47 10.46 7.91
CA ASP A 61 -0.14 11.88 7.95
C ASP A 61 0.66 12.35 6.72
N TYR A 62 1.18 11.41 5.92
CA TYR A 62 2.03 11.74 4.79
C TYR A 62 1.27 12.37 3.60
N ASN A 63 1.80 13.49 3.09
CA ASN A 63 1.24 14.17 1.91
C ASN A 63 1.74 13.54 0.62
N PHE A 64 1.01 12.57 0.06
CA PHE A 64 1.39 11.87 -1.17
C PHE A 64 1.32 12.72 -2.43
N LYS A 65 0.49 13.78 -2.45
CA LYS A 65 0.31 14.64 -3.62
C LYS A 65 1.60 15.33 -4.09
N ARG A 66 2.60 15.47 -3.20
CA ARG A 66 3.92 16.03 -3.57
C ARG A 66 4.67 15.17 -4.61
N HIS A 67 4.25 13.92 -4.78
CA HIS A 67 4.87 12.93 -5.67
C HIS A 67 4.07 12.68 -6.94
N ALA A 68 2.93 13.34 -7.11
CA ALA A 68 2.09 13.20 -8.29
C ALA A 68 2.85 13.62 -9.54
N GLY A 69 2.94 12.72 -10.51
CA GLY A 69 3.67 12.94 -11.77
C GLY A 69 5.20 12.79 -11.69
N SER A 70 5.78 12.58 -10.51
CA SER A 70 7.22 12.31 -10.35
C SER A 70 7.53 10.85 -9.98
N VAL A 71 6.70 10.22 -9.15
CA VAL A 71 6.86 8.84 -8.71
C VAL A 71 6.07 7.89 -9.62
N GLU A 72 6.76 6.86 -10.12
CA GLU A 72 6.22 5.92 -11.10
C GLU A 72 5.87 4.56 -10.49
N PHE A 73 6.39 4.26 -9.29
CA PHE A 73 6.18 2.99 -8.61
C PHE A 73 5.94 3.17 -7.11
N VAL A 74 4.94 2.47 -6.58
CA VAL A 74 4.67 2.44 -5.14
C VAL A 74 4.70 1.01 -4.66
N SER A 75 5.48 0.73 -3.61
CA SER A 75 5.49 -0.59 -2.98
C SER A 75 5.28 -0.53 -1.48
N GLY A 76 4.97 -1.66 -0.85
CA GLY A 76 4.90 -1.74 0.61
C GLY A 76 4.22 -2.98 1.15
N GLY A 77 4.35 -3.21 2.45
CA GLY A 77 3.66 -4.29 3.17
C GLY A 77 2.68 -3.75 4.20
N PRO A 78 1.44 -3.37 3.82
CA PRO A 78 0.45 -2.87 4.79
C PRO A 78 0.26 -3.87 5.96
N PRO A 79 0.19 -3.41 7.22
CA PRO A 79 0.13 -4.29 8.38
C PRO A 79 -0.98 -5.33 8.30
N CYS A 80 -0.60 -6.60 8.50
CA CYS A 80 -1.50 -7.75 8.39
C CYS A 80 -2.24 -8.09 9.71
N GLN A 81 -2.01 -7.33 10.78
CA GLN A 81 -2.54 -7.64 12.12
C GLN A 81 -4.07 -7.78 12.22
N PRO A 82 -4.91 -7.09 11.41
CA PRO A 82 -6.36 -7.34 11.38
C PRO A 82 -6.78 -8.69 10.79
N PHE A 83 -5.86 -9.37 10.07
CA PHE A 83 -6.15 -10.56 9.25
C PHE A 83 -5.39 -11.82 9.71
N SER A 84 -4.64 -11.74 10.81
CA SER A 84 -3.90 -12.88 11.40
C SER A 84 -4.72 -13.62 12.47
N ILE A 85 -4.37 -14.89 12.73
CA ILE A 85 -5.10 -15.82 13.64
C ILE A 85 -5.25 -15.28 15.08
N GLY A 86 -4.37 -14.37 15.52
CA GLY A 86 -4.27 -13.91 16.91
C GLY A 86 -5.06 -12.65 17.29
N GLY A 87 -5.89 -12.09 16.40
CA GLY A 87 -6.62 -10.84 16.63
C GLY A 87 -8.11 -11.04 16.90
N LYS A 88 -8.69 -10.25 17.82
CA LYS A 88 -10.15 -10.05 17.91
C LYS A 88 -10.64 -9.67 16.51
N HIS A 89 -11.57 -10.43 15.95
CA HIS A 89 -12.12 -10.35 14.58
C HIS A 89 -12.77 -8.98 14.22
N ARG A 90 -12.04 -7.87 14.36
CA ARG A 90 -12.51 -6.51 14.06
C ARG A 90 -12.22 -6.09 12.63
N GLY A 91 -11.37 -6.83 11.90
CA GLY A 91 -11.20 -6.72 10.45
C GLY A 91 -11.06 -5.27 9.96
N VAL A 92 -12.13 -4.75 9.34
CA VAL A 92 -12.18 -3.40 8.75
C VAL A 92 -12.18 -2.30 9.81
N ASP A 93 -12.75 -2.55 10.99
CA ASP A 93 -12.84 -1.62 12.12
C ASP A 93 -11.59 -1.66 13.02
N ASP A 94 -10.57 -2.41 12.62
CA ASP A 94 -9.29 -2.41 13.31
C ASP A 94 -8.50 -1.16 12.93
N ALA A 95 -8.17 -0.33 13.91
CA ALA A 95 -7.37 0.88 13.73
C ALA A 95 -5.99 0.62 13.07
N ARG A 96 -5.55 -0.64 13.04
CA ARG A 96 -4.29 -1.07 12.42
C ARG A 96 -4.43 -1.39 10.93
N ASN A 97 -5.64 -1.29 10.37
CA ASN A 97 -5.91 -1.51 8.96
C ASN A 97 -5.41 -0.32 8.13
N MET A 98 -4.23 -0.44 7.51
CA MET A 98 -3.63 0.63 6.71
C MET A 98 -3.82 0.47 5.19
N PHE A 99 -4.59 -0.52 4.73
CA PHE A 99 -4.95 -0.62 3.32
C PHE A 99 -5.62 0.65 2.77
N PRO A 100 -6.52 1.35 3.50
CA PRO A 100 -7.06 2.63 3.05
C PRO A 100 -5.97 3.67 2.72
N HIS A 101 -4.86 3.68 3.47
CA HIS A 101 -3.74 4.59 3.24
C HIS A 101 -2.83 4.12 2.10
N ALA A 102 -2.66 2.81 1.90
CA ALA A 102 -2.01 2.26 0.71
C ALA A 102 -2.77 2.62 -0.58
N VAL A 103 -4.10 2.47 -0.56
CA VAL A 103 -5.00 2.90 -1.66
C VAL A 103 -4.90 4.42 -1.86
N ARG A 104 -4.88 5.21 -0.77
CA ARG A 104 -4.69 6.66 -0.84
C ARG A 104 -3.39 7.02 -1.56
N ALA A 105 -2.29 6.35 -1.25
CA ALA A 105 -1.01 6.60 -1.90
C ALA A 105 -1.11 6.34 -3.41
N VAL A 106 -1.66 5.20 -3.84
CA VAL A 106 -1.88 4.91 -5.26
C VAL A 106 -2.75 5.97 -5.93
N ARG A 107 -3.86 6.37 -5.28
CA ARG A 107 -4.78 7.40 -5.80
C ARG A 107 -4.11 8.76 -5.98
N GLU A 108 -3.34 9.21 -4.98
CA GLU A 108 -2.77 10.56 -4.96
C GLU A 108 -1.48 10.68 -5.76
N ILE A 109 -0.69 9.60 -5.85
CA ILE A 109 0.54 9.54 -6.65
C ILE A 109 0.22 9.24 -8.12
N GLN A 110 -0.81 8.43 -8.38
CA GLN A 110 -1.13 7.86 -9.70
C GLN A 110 0.10 7.20 -10.37
N PRO A 111 0.78 6.26 -9.69
CA PRO A 111 1.99 5.63 -10.23
C PRO A 111 1.66 4.79 -11.48
N LYS A 112 2.68 4.42 -12.27
CA LYS A 112 2.50 3.50 -13.40
C LYS A 112 2.23 2.07 -12.93
N ALA A 113 2.80 1.67 -11.79
CA ALA A 113 2.61 0.37 -11.18
C ALA A 113 2.70 0.45 -9.65
N PHE A 114 2.19 -0.58 -8.97
CA PHE A 114 2.38 -0.76 -7.54
C PHE A 114 2.52 -2.23 -7.16
N LEU A 115 3.09 -2.48 -5.98
CA LEU A 115 3.26 -3.81 -5.40
C LEU A 115 2.96 -3.78 -3.90
N PHE A 116 1.94 -4.54 -3.47
CA PHE A 116 1.65 -4.69 -2.04
C PHE A 116 1.81 -6.14 -1.60
N GLU A 117 2.61 -6.35 -0.54
CA GLU A 117 2.79 -7.64 0.11
C GLU A 117 1.81 -7.81 1.27
N ASN A 118 1.29 -9.02 1.43
CA ASN A 118 0.48 -9.39 2.58
C ASN A 118 0.47 -10.91 2.79
N VAL A 119 0.02 -11.37 3.96
CA VAL A 119 0.02 -12.80 4.26
C VAL A 119 -1.19 -13.52 3.64
N LYS A 120 -1.06 -14.84 3.40
CA LYS A 120 -2.13 -15.72 2.88
C LYS A 120 -3.45 -15.65 3.71
N GLY A 121 -3.38 -15.19 4.96
CA GLY A 121 -4.54 -14.98 5.82
C GLY A 121 -5.59 -14.04 5.24
N LEU A 122 -5.18 -13.06 4.42
CA LEU A 122 -6.09 -12.15 3.72
C LEU A 122 -7.03 -12.86 2.73
N LEU A 123 -6.64 -14.04 2.23
CA LEU A 123 -7.41 -14.83 1.26
C LEU A 123 -8.44 -15.78 1.91
N ARG A 124 -8.62 -15.72 3.23
CA ARG A 124 -9.61 -16.55 3.93
C ARG A 124 -11.03 -16.16 3.55
N LYS A 125 -11.94 -17.14 3.52
CA LYS A 125 -13.38 -16.92 3.22
C LYS A 125 -14.02 -15.82 4.08
N SER A 126 -13.64 -15.70 5.35
CA SER A 126 -14.14 -14.67 6.26
C SER A 126 -13.78 -13.24 5.84
N PHE A 127 -12.74 -13.07 5.01
CA PHE A 127 -12.28 -11.78 4.51
C PHE A 127 -12.56 -11.59 3.02
N ALA A 128 -13.30 -12.50 2.37
CA ALA A 128 -13.52 -12.46 0.92
C ALA A 128 -14.07 -11.11 0.43
N ASN A 129 -15.11 -10.58 1.09
CA ASN A 129 -15.69 -9.27 0.71
C ASN A 129 -14.68 -8.14 0.90
N TYR A 130 -13.90 -8.18 1.98
CA TYR A 130 -12.92 -7.14 2.24
C TYR A 130 -11.71 -7.21 1.30
N TYR A 131 -11.25 -8.41 0.98
CA TYR A 131 -10.24 -8.62 -0.04
C TYR A 131 -10.70 -8.07 -1.39
N THR A 132 -11.91 -8.43 -1.84
CA THR A 132 -12.49 -7.88 -3.07
C THR A 132 -12.66 -6.36 -2.99
N HIS A 133 -13.01 -5.81 -1.83
CA HIS A 133 -13.06 -4.37 -1.60
C HIS A 133 -11.69 -3.69 -1.78
N ILE A 134 -10.59 -4.27 -1.27
CA ILE A 134 -9.23 -3.77 -1.52
C ILE A 134 -8.92 -3.80 -3.03
N ILE A 135 -9.17 -4.93 -3.68
CA ILE A 135 -8.88 -5.09 -5.11
C ILE A 135 -9.62 -4.05 -5.95
N HIS A 136 -10.92 -3.86 -5.71
CA HIS A 136 -11.68 -2.88 -6.48
C HIS A 136 -11.29 -1.43 -6.14
N GLN A 137 -10.87 -1.14 -4.92
CA GLN A 137 -10.31 0.18 -4.57
C GLN A 137 -9.01 0.46 -5.32
N LEU A 138 -8.14 -0.54 -5.45
CA LEU A 138 -6.91 -0.42 -6.23
C LEU A 138 -7.18 -0.36 -7.73
N GLU A 139 -8.22 -1.06 -8.22
CA GLU A 139 -8.64 -1.02 -9.62
C GLU A 139 -9.24 0.36 -9.99
N TYR A 140 -10.06 0.93 -9.10
CA TYR A 140 -10.75 2.22 -9.30
C TYR A 140 -10.46 3.20 -8.15
N PRO A 141 -9.21 3.68 -8.02
CA PRO A 141 -8.77 4.48 -6.87
C PRO A 141 -9.47 5.83 -6.74
N GLU A 142 -10.04 6.35 -7.83
CA GLU A 142 -10.79 7.61 -7.83
C GLU A 142 -12.22 7.46 -7.29
N ILE A 143 -12.75 6.24 -7.17
CA ILE A 143 -14.03 5.97 -6.52
C ILE A 143 -13.79 5.92 -5.01
N VAL A 144 -13.80 7.09 -4.38
CA VAL A 144 -13.55 7.23 -2.94
C VAL A 144 -14.79 6.95 -2.09
N ARG A 145 -14.57 6.51 -0.85
CA ARG A 145 -15.58 6.46 0.21
C ARG A 145 -16.08 7.87 0.50
N ARG A 146 -17.39 8.04 0.68
CA ARG A 146 -18.04 9.35 0.88
C ARG A 146 -18.33 9.59 2.36
N GLY A 147 -17.76 10.64 2.97
CA GLY A 147 -18.12 11.03 4.34
C GLY A 147 -18.10 9.84 5.31
N ASP A 148 -19.24 9.56 5.93
CA ASP A 148 -19.51 8.47 6.87
C ASP A 148 -20.02 7.17 6.20
N GLU A 149 -20.07 7.09 4.86
CA GLU A 149 -20.53 5.92 4.10
C GLU A 149 -19.92 4.61 4.63
N GLU A 150 -20.72 3.63 5.03
CA GLU A 150 -20.20 2.32 5.43
C GLU A 150 -19.34 1.68 4.33
N TRP A 151 -18.28 0.96 4.72
CA TRP A 151 -17.35 0.36 3.74
C TRP A 151 -18.06 -0.63 2.80
N THR A 152 -19.13 -1.27 3.26
CA THR A 152 -19.99 -2.17 2.47
C THR A 152 -20.75 -1.42 1.37
N ASN A 153 -21.22 -0.20 1.63
CA ASN A 153 -21.87 0.65 0.63
C ASN A 153 -20.85 1.13 -0.42
N HIS A 154 -19.65 1.51 0.03
CA HIS A 154 -18.55 1.84 -0.87
C HIS A 154 -18.15 0.64 -1.73
N HIS A 155 -18.08 -0.56 -1.14
CA HIS A 155 -17.84 -1.81 -1.85
C HIS A 155 -18.89 -2.08 -2.93
N ALA A 156 -20.19 -1.96 -2.63
CA ALA A 156 -21.26 -2.14 -3.61
C ALA A 156 -21.16 -1.13 -4.79
N ARG A 157 -20.75 0.12 -4.53
CA ARG A 157 -20.50 1.12 -5.58
C ARG A 157 -19.33 0.71 -6.48
N LEU A 158 -18.26 0.19 -5.89
CA LEU A 158 -17.10 -0.32 -6.61
C LEU A 158 -17.46 -1.55 -7.46
N GLU A 159 -18.20 -2.51 -6.91
CA GLU A 159 -18.68 -3.68 -7.66
C GLU A 159 -19.53 -3.28 -8.86
N LYS A 160 -20.42 -2.29 -8.69
CA LYS A 160 -21.21 -1.72 -9.80
C LYS A 160 -20.31 -1.09 -10.86
N ALA A 161 -19.25 -0.37 -10.46
CA ALA A 161 -18.30 0.22 -11.39
C ALA A 161 -17.59 -0.85 -12.23
N VAL A 162 -17.05 -1.88 -11.56
CA VAL A 162 -16.39 -3.04 -12.18
C VAL A 162 -17.33 -3.73 -13.17
N THR A 163 -18.55 -4.06 -12.74
CA THR A 163 -19.53 -4.81 -13.54
C THR A 163 -20.04 -4.01 -14.74
N SER A 164 -20.20 -2.69 -14.58
CA SER A 164 -20.70 -1.84 -15.66
C SER A 164 -19.68 -1.64 -16.79
N GLY A 165 -18.37 -1.78 -16.50
CA GLY A 165 -17.27 -1.50 -17.42
C GLY A 165 -17.21 -0.04 -17.93
N LYS A 166 -18.05 0.85 -17.40
CA LYS A 166 -18.26 2.23 -17.89
C LYS A 166 -17.70 3.30 -16.96
N ALA A 167 -17.06 2.90 -15.87
CA ALA A 167 -16.42 3.84 -14.97
C ALA A 167 -15.30 4.59 -15.71
N LYS A 168 -15.40 5.92 -15.70
CA LYS A 168 -14.40 6.83 -16.27
C LYS A 168 -13.34 7.12 -15.22
N GLY A 169 -12.12 7.44 -15.66
CA GLY A 169 -11.03 7.84 -14.78
C GLY A 169 -9.85 6.86 -14.78
N LEU A 170 -8.98 7.01 -13.80
CA LEU A 170 -7.81 6.16 -13.58
C LEU A 170 -8.27 4.73 -13.27
N ARG A 171 -7.68 3.77 -13.98
CA ARG A 171 -7.92 2.33 -13.77
C ARG A 171 -6.62 1.55 -13.81
N TYR A 172 -6.45 0.64 -12.88
CA TYR A 172 -5.32 -0.30 -12.85
C TYR A 172 -5.77 -1.72 -13.17
N ASN A 173 -4.89 -2.52 -13.77
CA ASN A 173 -5.08 -3.97 -13.80
C ASN A 173 -4.47 -4.56 -12.53
N VAL A 174 -5.31 -5.06 -11.62
CA VAL A 174 -4.88 -5.59 -10.33
C VAL A 174 -4.90 -7.12 -10.37
N SER A 175 -3.75 -7.75 -10.14
CA SER A 175 -3.63 -9.20 -10.12
C SER A 175 -2.95 -9.68 -8.84
N LEU A 176 -3.43 -10.78 -8.28
CA LEU A 176 -2.75 -11.49 -7.21
C LEU A 176 -1.64 -12.38 -7.79
N LEU A 177 -0.42 -12.19 -7.31
CA LEU A 177 0.70 -13.09 -7.56
C LEU A 177 0.91 -13.97 -6.33
N ALA A 178 0.33 -15.16 -6.34
CA ALA A 178 0.56 -16.14 -5.29
C ALA A 178 1.84 -16.92 -5.58
N ALA A 179 2.83 -16.83 -4.69
CA ALA A 179 3.97 -17.75 -4.72
C ALA A 179 3.46 -19.17 -4.43
N SER A 180 3.70 -20.07 -5.38
CA SER A 180 3.42 -21.51 -5.33
C SER A 180 4.15 -22.18 -4.16
#